data_AF-A0A3D1R6L0-F1
#
_entry.id   AF-A0A3D1R6L0-F1
#
_cell.length_a   1.000
_cell.length_b   1.000
_cell.length_c   1.000
_cell.angle_alpha   90.00
_cell.angle_beta   90.00
_cell.angle_gamma   90.00
#
_symmetry.space_group_name_H-M   'P 1'
#
loop_
_entity.id
_entity.type
_entity.pdbx_description
1 polymer ?
#
loop_
_entity_poly.entity_id
_entity_poly.type
_entity_poly.pdbx_seq_one_letter_code
_entity_poly.pdbx_strand_id
1 'polypeptide(L)' 'MPPMIEQERQEIRERFELTMDLYELGEAMMRQNLRREHPEASEAEIEELLVAWLQKRPGAEYGDAPGRPGRLP' A
#
# COMPACT_ATOMS: atom_id res chain seq x y z
N MET A 1 14.27 -2.69 24.26
CA MET A 1 12.92 -2.17 24.04
C MET A 1 12.22 -2.15 25.40
N PRO A 2 11.79 -0.99 25.91
CA PRO A 2 10.95 -0.95 27.10
C PRO A 2 9.69 -1.81 26.86
N PRO A 3 9.09 -2.42 27.90
CA PRO A 3 7.81 -3.09 27.73
C PRO A 3 6.76 -2.06 27.33
N MET A 4 6.26 -2.12 26.09
CA MET A 4 5.11 -1.31 25.68
C MET A 4 3.92 -1.66 26.58
N ILE A 5 3.20 -0.63 27.02
CA ILE A 5 1.99 -0.77 27.82
C ILE A 5 0.96 -1.52 26.96
N GLU A 6 0.15 -2.40 27.55
CA GLU A 6 -0.85 -3.19 26.78
C GLU A 6 -1.74 -2.29 25.92
N GLN A 7 -2.12 -1.12 26.45
CA GLN A 7 -2.88 -0.12 25.72
C GLN A 7 -2.15 0.40 24.47
N GLU A 8 -0.85 0.68 24.55
CA GLU A 8 -0.05 1.11 23.39
C GLU A 8 0.02 0.01 22.31
N ARG A 9 0.06 -1.27 22.72
CA ARG A 9 0.03 -2.41 21.78
C ARG A 9 -1.30 -2.50 21.04
N GLN A 10 -2.41 -2.27 21.75
CA GLN A 10 -3.74 -2.29 21.15
C GLN A 10 -3.91 -1.12 20.17
N GLU A 11 -3.48 0.09 20.54
CA GLU A 11 -3.54 1.25 19.64
C GLU A 11 -2.69 1.04 18.37
N ILE A 12 -1.49 0.44 18.49
CA ILE A 12 -0.66 0.10 17.32
C ILE A 12 -1.34 -0.94 16.44
N ARG A 13 -1.97 -1.96 17.04
CA ARG A 13 -2.72 -3.00 16.32
C ARG A 13 -3.87 -2.39 15.54
N GLU A 14 -4.73 -1.61 16.19
CA GLU A 14 -5.90 -0.99 15.55
C GLU A 14 -5.50 -0.08 14.38
N ARG A 15 -4.42 0.70 14.55
CA ARG A 15 -3.90 1.55 13.48
C ARG A 15 -3.33 0.73 12.32
N PHE A 16 -2.67 -0.39 12.62
CA PHE A 16 -2.15 -1.28 11.59
C PHE A 16 -3.28 -1.96 10.82
N GLU A 17 -4.29 -2.48 11.51
CA GLU A 17 -5.49 -3.07 10.90
C GLU A 17 -6.19 -2.05 9.98
N LEU A 18 -6.43 -0.84 10.46
CA LEU A 18 -6.98 0.24 9.63
C LEU A 18 -6.10 0.56 8.41
N THR A 19 -4.77 0.53 8.57
CA THR A 19 -3.84 0.77 7.46
C THR A 19 -3.97 -0.32 6.38
N MET A 20 -4.11 -1.57 6.79
CA MET A 20 -4.32 -2.70 5.88
C MET A 20 -5.67 -2.58 5.17
N ASP A 21 -6.74 -2.25 5.88
CA ASP A 21 -8.08 -2.03 5.29
C ASP A 21 -8.04 -0.93 4.21
N LEU A 22 -7.36 0.18 4.50
CA LEU A 22 -7.21 1.29 3.56
C LEU A 22 -6.33 0.92 2.36
N TYR A 23 -5.30 0.12 2.56
CA TYR A 23 -4.45 -0.40 1.48
C TYR A 23 -5.27 -1.28 0.53
N GLU A 24 -6.00 -2.25 1.06
CA GLU A 24 -6.83 -3.18 0.27
C GLU A 24 -7.92 -2.43 -0.51
N LEU A 25 -8.57 -1.46 0.13
CA LEU A 25 -9.56 -0.60 -0.53
C LEU A 25 -8.94 0.19 -1.70
N GLY A 26 -7.77 0.80 -1.47
CA GLY A 26 -7.06 1.56 -2.49
C GLY A 26 -6.64 0.69 -3.67
N GLU A 27 -6.17 -0.52 -3.41
CA GLU A 27 -5.81 -1.51 -4.43
C GLU A 27 -7.04 -1.90 -5.27
N ALA A 28 -8.17 -2.20 -4.63
CA ALA A 28 -9.41 -2.55 -5.32
C ALA A 28 -9.92 -1.42 -6.22
N MET A 29 -9.84 -0.17 -5.74
CA MET A 29 -10.18 1.00 -6.54
C MET A 29 -9.27 1.16 -7.75
N MET A 30 -7.96 0.98 -7.58
CA MET A 30 -7.01 1.10 -8.69
C MET A 30 -7.19 -0.01 -9.72
N ARG A 31 -7.43 -1.25 -9.28
CA ARG A 31 -7.77 -2.37 -10.17
C ARG A 31 -9.00 -2.04 -11.02
N GLN A 32 -10.02 -1.43 -10.43
CA GLN A 32 -11.21 -0.99 -11.17
C GLN A 32 -10.92 0.17 -12.14
N ASN A 33 -10.01 1.08 -11.79
CA ASN A 33 -9.54 2.13 -12.72
C ASN A 33 -8.86 1.51 -13.94
N LEU A 34 -7.93 0.57 -13.73
CA LEU A 34 -7.21 -0.12 -14.80
C LEU A 34 -8.16 -0.88 -15.74
N ARG A 35 -9.19 -1.55 -15.20
CA ARG A 35 -10.21 -2.20 -16.03
C ARG A 35 -10.99 -1.22 -16.91
N ARG A 36 -11.21 0.02 -16.43
CA ARG A 36 -11.88 1.07 -17.22
C ARG A 36 -10.96 1.66 -18.29
N GLU A 37 -9.68 1.81 -17.98
CA GLU A 37 -8.65 2.34 -18.89
C GLU A 37 -8.25 1.32 -19.96
N HIS A 38 -8.31 0.03 -19.62
CA HIS A 38 -7.93 -1.09 -20.49
C HIS A 38 -9.07 -2.14 -20.57
N PRO A 39 -10.20 -1.84 -21.25
CA PRO A 39 -11.36 -2.74 -21.28
C PRO A 39 -11.10 -4.13 -21.88
N GLU A 40 -10.10 -4.25 -22.76
CA GLU A 40 -9.74 -5.50 -23.44
C GLU A 40 -8.66 -6.31 -22.68
N ALA A 41 -8.12 -5.76 -21.59
CA ALA A 41 -7.10 -6.44 -20.81
C ALA A 41 -7.70 -7.62 -20.04
N SER A 42 -7.00 -8.74 -20.08
CA SER A 42 -7.26 -9.89 -19.22
C SER A 42 -6.96 -9.56 -17.76
N GLU A 43 -7.50 -10.37 -16.84
CA GLU A 43 -7.22 -10.23 -15.41
C GLU A 43 -5.72 -10.33 -15.06
N ALA A 44 -4.96 -11.14 -15.81
CA ALA A 44 -3.51 -11.24 -15.63
C ALA A 44 -2.79 -9.95 -16.05
N GLU A 45 -3.18 -9.35 -17.16
CA GLU A 45 -2.62 -8.06 -17.63
C GLU A 45 -2.99 -6.92 -16.66
N ILE A 46 -4.20 -6.93 -16.10
CA ILE A 46 -4.61 -5.96 -15.07
C ILE A 46 -3.74 -6.08 -13.82
N GLU A 47 -3.45 -7.31 -13.38
CA GLU A 47 -2.56 -7.53 -12.23
C GLU A 47 -1.14 -7.05 -12.50
N GLU A 48 -0.58 -7.30 -13.69
CA GLU A 48 0.74 -6.79 -14.09
C GLU A 48 0.79 -5.25 -14.08
N LEU A 49 -0.25 -4.60 -14.62
CA LEU A 49 -0.38 -3.14 -14.62
C LEU A 49 -0.50 -2.59 -13.19
N LEU A 50 -1.25 -3.26 -12.32
CA LEU A 50 -1.40 -2.86 -10.92
C LEU A 50 -0.07 -2.95 -10.18
N VAL A 51 0.68 -4.05 -10.34
CA VAL A 51 2.02 -4.22 -9.75
C VAL A 51 2.97 -3.13 -10.25
N ALA A 52 2.97 -2.87 -11.56
CA ALA A 52 3.79 -1.80 -12.14
C ALA A 52 3.43 -0.42 -11.59
N TRP A 53 2.13 -0.16 -11.38
CA TRP A 53 1.65 1.07 -10.77
C TRP A 53 2.10 1.17 -9.31
N LEU A 54 1.95 0.12 -8.49
CA LEU A 54 2.39 0.10 -7.08
C LEU A 54 3.88 0.41 -6.90
N GLN A 55 4.73 -0.01 -7.85
CA GLN A 55 6.17 0.22 -7.80
C GLN A 55 6.58 1.66 -8.16
N LYS A 56 5.90 2.28 -9.13
CA LYS A 56 6.30 3.60 -9.65
C LYS A 56 5.46 4.75 -9.11
N ARG A 57 4.21 4.48 -8.70
CA ARG A 57 3.14 5.41 -8.28
C ARG A 57 3.45 6.88 -8.60
N PRO A 58 2.97 7.42 -9.74
CA PRO A 58 3.28 8.80 -10.15
C PRO A 58 3.00 9.80 -9.04
N GLY A 59 3.97 10.65 -8.70
CA GLY A 59 3.91 11.60 -7.59
C GLY A 59 4.38 11.07 -6.22
N ALA A 60 4.72 9.77 -6.14
CA ALA A 60 5.28 9.12 -4.95
C ALA A 60 6.49 8.24 -5.31
N GLU A 61 7.31 8.68 -6.28
CA GLU A 61 8.45 7.93 -6.80
C GLU A 61 9.50 7.59 -5.71
N TYR A 62 9.51 8.36 -4.62
CA TYR A 62 10.39 8.20 -3.47
C TYR A 62 9.67 7.69 -2.21
N GLY A 63 8.42 7.24 -2.34
CA GLY A 63 7.53 6.85 -1.25
C GLY A 63 6.66 8.00 -0.72
N ASP A 64 5.77 7.65 0.21
CA ASP A 64 4.71 8.55 0.71
C ASP A 64 5.22 9.56 1.75
N ALA A 65 6.47 9.43 2.19
CA ALA A 65 7.13 10.35 3.11
C ALA A 65 8.66 10.35 2.89
N PRO A 66 9.36 11.44 3.24
CA PRO A 66 10.82 11.45 3.25
C PRO A 66 11.36 10.32 4.14
N GLY A 67 12.09 9.37 3.54
CA GLY A 67 12.78 8.35 4.31
C GLY A 67 13.82 8.97 5.24
N ARG A 68 14.01 8.38 6.43
CA ARG A 68 15.17 8.67 7.28
C ARG A 68 16.27 7.66 6.96
N PRO A 69 17.54 8.08 6.76
CA PRO A 69 18.64 7.15 6.58
C PRO A 69 18.71 6.17 7.77
N GLY A 70 18.55 4.89 7.48
CA GLY A 70 18.67 3.79 8.44
C GLY A 70 19.80 2.87 8.04
N ARG A 71 20.52 2.30 9.01
CA ARG A 71 21.45 1.22 8.77
C ARG A 71 20.68 -0.09 8.97
N LEU A 72 20.34 -0.77 7.88
CA LEU A 72 19.80 -2.13 7.96
C LEU A 72 20.98 -3.08 8.30
N PRO A 73 20.77 -4.06 9.20
CA PRO A 73 21.79 -5.05 9.57
C PRO A 73 22.19 -5.98 8.42
#